data_AF-A0A5B6TXK0-F1
#
_entry.id   AF-A0A5B6TXK0-F1
#
_cell.length_a   1.000
_cell.length_b   1.000
_cell.length_c   1.000
_cell.angle_alpha   90.00
_cell.angle_beta   90.00
_cell.angle_gamma   90.00
#
_symmetry.space_group_name_H-M   'P 1'
#
loop_
_entity.id
_entity.type
_entity.pdbx_description
1 polymer ?
#
loop_
_entity_poly.entity_id
_entity_poly.type
_entity_poly.pdbx_seq_one_letter_code
_entity_poly.pdbx_strand_id
1 'polypeptide(L)'
;MAKLLLFIALFVVPCLVSATRMVKNPLVVQGQVYCDHCRAGFETPKTRNMAGAKVKVVCSNRKTGDVVYEKEGHTDSTGQYKIAVSEDHLDEICDAVLVKSSQPECAEMSPGRERARVVLTNFNGISSNTRFANAMGFMANKAEAGCAEVMKVYQEEDD
;
A
#
# COMPACT_ATOMS: atom_id res chain seq x y z
N MET A 1 39.68 12.30 -30.56
CA MET A 1 38.28 11.91 -30.82
C MET A 1 37.95 10.51 -30.32
N ALA A 2 38.58 9.44 -30.83
CA ALA A 2 38.27 8.06 -30.41
C ALA A 2 38.49 7.78 -28.90
N LYS A 3 39.58 8.32 -28.30
CA LYS A 3 39.83 8.16 -26.86
C LYS A 3 38.79 8.89 -25.99
N LEU A 4 38.31 10.06 -26.41
CA LEU A 4 37.28 10.83 -25.71
C LEU A 4 35.91 10.14 -25.81
N LEU A 5 35.57 9.59 -26.97
CA LEU A 5 34.37 8.78 -27.18
C LEU A 5 34.41 7.48 -26.36
N LEU A 6 35.59 6.85 -26.23
CA LEU A 6 35.78 5.66 -25.39
C LEU A 6 35.59 5.98 -23.90
N PHE A 7 36.09 7.12 -23.41
CA PHE A 7 35.87 7.57 -22.03
C PHE A 7 34.39 7.91 -21.76
N ILE A 8 33.70 8.56 -22.69
CA ILE A 8 32.26 8.83 -22.57
C ILE A 8 31.47 7.51 -22.54
N ALA A 9 31.80 6.56 -23.40
CA ALA A 9 31.16 5.24 -23.41
C ALA A 9 31.46 4.43 -22.12
N LEU A 10 32.67 4.49 -21.58
CA LEU A 10 33.05 3.73 -20.37
C LEU A 10 32.50 4.31 -19.07
N PHE A 11 32.35 5.65 -18.98
CA PHE A 11 31.99 6.31 -17.71
C PHE A 11 30.58 6.88 -17.68
N VAL A 12 29.99 7.29 -18.82
CA VAL A 12 28.66 7.92 -18.85
C VAL A 12 27.55 6.88 -19.02
N VAL A 13 27.81 5.78 -19.73
CA VAL A 13 26.83 4.70 -19.92
C VAL A 13 26.49 3.98 -18.60
N PRO A 14 27.43 3.64 -17.70
CA PRO A 14 27.11 3.00 -16.42
C PRO A 14 26.30 3.89 -15.47
N CYS A 15 26.50 5.22 -15.51
CA CYS A 15 25.75 6.16 -14.67
C CYS A 15 24.26 6.27 -15.06
N LEU A 16 23.91 5.92 -16.30
CA LEU A 16 22.51 5.85 -16.74
C LEU A 16 21.84 4.52 -16.35
N VAL A 17 22.59 3.55 -15.81
CA VAL A 17 22.08 2.24 -15.36
C VAL A 17 21.63 2.27 -13.90
N SER A 18 21.15 3.41 -13.39
CA SER A 18 20.03 3.39 -12.44
C SER A 18 18.76 3.01 -13.21
N ALA A 19 18.80 1.84 -13.87
CA ALA A 19 17.78 1.40 -14.81
C ALA A 19 16.59 0.88 -14.00
N THR A 20 15.60 1.75 -13.79
CA THR A 20 14.24 1.33 -13.44
C THR A 20 13.82 0.24 -14.42
N ARG A 21 13.69 -0.99 -13.92
CA ARG A 21 13.37 -2.14 -14.75
C ARG A 21 11.88 -2.12 -15.01
N MET A 22 11.50 -1.70 -16.20
CA MET A 22 10.09 -1.72 -16.58
C MET A 22 9.61 -3.17 -16.75
N VAL A 23 8.49 -3.51 -16.12
CA VAL A 23 7.80 -4.77 -16.34
C VAL A 23 6.93 -4.69 -17.60
N LYS A 24 6.93 -5.76 -18.40
CA LYS A 24 6.12 -5.83 -19.64
C LYS A 24 4.61 -5.68 -19.36
N ASN A 25 4.15 -6.28 -18.27
CA ASN A 25 2.79 -6.13 -17.76
C ASN A 25 2.89 -5.51 -16.37
N PRO A 26 2.24 -4.36 -16.12
CA PRO A 26 2.27 -3.72 -14.81
C PRO A 26 1.80 -4.65 -13.70
N LEU A 27 2.49 -4.60 -12.57
CA LEU A 27 1.96 -5.15 -11.32
C LEU A 27 0.79 -4.26 -10.88
N VAL A 28 -0.24 -4.85 -10.26
CA VAL A 28 -1.39 -4.11 -9.76
C VAL A 28 -1.49 -4.32 -8.27
N VAL A 29 -1.24 -3.26 -7.49
CA VAL A 29 -1.51 -3.28 -6.06
C VAL A 29 -3.01 -3.09 -5.88
N GLN A 30 -3.66 -4.08 -5.28
CA GLN A 30 -5.09 -4.05 -4.98
C GLN A 30 -5.31 -4.20 -3.48
N GLY A 31 -6.13 -3.35 -2.90
CA GLY A 31 -6.51 -3.45 -1.50
C GLY A 31 -7.81 -2.69 -1.23
N GLN A 32 -8.17 -2.61 0.04
CA GLN A 32 -9.41 -1.97 0.50
C GLN A 32 -9.12 -0.99 1.62
N VAL A 33 -9.89 0.10 1.66
CA VAL A 33 -9.91 1.03 2.79
C VAL A 33 -11.27 0.96 3.46
N TYR A 34 -11.26 0.89 4.78
CA TYR A 34 -12.47 0.85 5.58
C TYR A 34 -12.48 1.88 6.70
N CYS A 35 -13.66 2.12 7.23
CA CYS A 35 -13.90 2.86 8.45
C CYS A 35 -14.33 1.90 9.57
N ASP A 36 -13.49 1.82 10.60
CA ASP A 36 -13.72 1.15 11.87
C ASP A 36 -14.65 2.00 12.75
N HIS A 37 -15.95 1.72 12.66
CA HIS A 37 -16.96 2.39 13.45
C HIS A 37 -16.98 1.97 14.93
N CYS A 38 -16.26 0.91 15.29
CA CYS A 38 -16.18 0.44 16.67
C CYS A 38 -14.86 0.80 17.35
N ARG A 39 -13.90 1.38 16.63
CA ARG A 39 -12.54 1.65 17.12
C ARG A 39 -11.89 0.38 17.69
N ALA A 40 -12.18 -0.77 17.07
CA ALA A 40 -11.69 -2.09 17.47
C ALA A 40 -10.25 -2.37 17.02
N GLY A 41 -9.74 -1.67 15.99
CA GLY A 41 -8.42 -1.91 15.40
C GLY A 41 -8.38 -3.02 14.34
N PHE A 42 -9.54 -3.57 13.98
CA PHE A 42 -9.72 -4.59 12.96
C PHE A 42 -11.14 -4.52 12.37
N GLU A 43 -11.39 -5.29 11.31
CA GLU A 43 -12.69 -5.31 10.64
C GLU A 43 -13.74 -6.07 11.47
N THR A 44 -14.90 -5.45 11.67
CA THR A 44 -16.05 -6.02 12.39
C THR A 44 -17.29 -5.99 11.49
N PRO A 45 -18.42 -6.62 11.89
CA PRO A 45 -19.68 -6.50 11.15
C PRO A 45 -20.20 -5.06 11.01
N LYS A 46 -19.71 -4.11 11.82
CA LYS A 46 -20.02 -2.67 11.73
C LYS A 46 -19.04 -1.88 10.87
N THR A 47 -18.00 -2.52 10.34
CA THR A 47 -17.07 -1.89 9.40
C THR A 47 -17.79 -1.48 8.12
N ARG A 48 -17.45 -0.30 7.61
CA ARG A 48 -17.97 0.19 6.32
C ARG A 48 -16.82 0.54 5.40
N ASN A 49 -16.95 0.17 4.13
CA ASN A 49 -15.97 0.51 3.11
C ASN A 49 -15.95 2.01 2.84
N MET A 50 -14.75 2.54 2.58
CA MET A 50 -14.55 3.97 2.38
C MET A 50 -14.24 4.27 0.92
N ALA A 51 -15.23 4.79 0.19
CA ALA A 51 -15.05 5.29 -1.17
C ALA A 51 -14.33 6.64 -1.20
N GLY A 52 -13.46 6.87 -2.19
CA GLY A 52 -12.74 8.14 -2.37
C GLY A 52 -11.61 8.41 -1.37
N ALA A 53 -11.21 7.43 -0.55
CA ALA A 53 -10.04 7.54 0.31
C ALA A 53 -8.77 7.65 -0.54
N LYS A 54 -7.86 8.56 -0.16
CA LYS A 54 -6.56 8.69 -0.81
C LYS A 54 -5.57 7.72 -0.18
N VAL A 55 -4.90 6.95 -1.02
CA VAL A 55 -3.86 5.99 -0.67
C VAL A 55 -2.62 6.23 -1.54
N LYS A 56 -1.50 5.63 -1.16
CA LYS A 56 -0.26 5.68 -1.93
C LYS A 56 0.48 4.35 -1.85
N VAL A 57 1.12 3.93 -2.94
CA VAL A 57 2.17 2.92 -2.92
C VAL A 57 3.50 3.62 -2.72
N VAL A 58 4.28 3.21 -1.72
CA VAL A 58 5.62 3.73 -1.44
C VAL A 58 6.59 2.56 -1.45
N CYS A 59 7.70 2.69 -2.18
CA CYS A 59 8.84 1.80 -2.04
C CYS A 59 10.06 2.55 -1.51
N SER A 60 10.79 1.90 -0.62
CA SER A 60 12.02 2.40 -0.04
C SER A 60 13.17 1.43 -0.25
N ASN A 61 14.37 1.97 -0.45
CA ASN A 61 15.58 1.20 -0.48
C ASN A 61 15.73 0.41 0.83
N ARG A 62 15.95 -0.90 0.73
CA ARG A 62 16.01 -1.80 1.89
C ARG A 62 17.15 -1.48 2.87
N LYS A 63 18.25 -0.90 2.39
CA LYS A 63 19.45 -0.62 3.21
C LYS A 63 19.44 0.79 3.78
N THR A 64 19.10 1.78 2.95
CA THR A 64 19.16 3.19 3.36
C THR A 64 17.85 3.70 3.95
N GLY A 65 16.72 3.05 3.62
CA GLY A 65 15.38 3.51 3.99
C GLY A 65 14.86 4.67 3.14
N ASP A 66 15.65 5.15 2.16
CA ASP A 66 15.25 6.26 1.29
C ASP A 66 14.08 5.85 0.42
N VAL A 67 13.08 6.73 0.30
CA VAL A 67 11.97 6.53 -0.64
C VAL A 67 12.49 6.66 -2.07
N VAL A 68 12.24 5.64 -2.87
CA VAL A 68 12.69 5.53 -4.27
C VAL A 68 11.53 5.53 -5.26
N TYR A 69 10.31 5.26 -4.77
CA TYR A 69 9.10 5.25 -5.59
C TYR A 69 7.88 5.66 -4.78
N GLU A 70 7.02 6.46 -5.41
CA GLU A 70 5.72 6.85 -4.87
C GLU A 70 4.67 6.90 -5.98
N LYS A 71 3.50 6.32 -5.73
CA LYS A 71 2.35 6.48 -6.64
C LYS A 71 1.03 6.53 -5.87
N GLU A 72 0.30 7.61 -6.08
CA GLU A 72 -1.00 7.83 -5.42
C GLU A 72 -2.14 7.09 -6.15
N GLY A 73 -3.20 6.82 -5.39
CA GLY A 73 -4.45 6.28 -5.90
C GLY A 73 -5.62 6.66 -4.98
N HIS A 74 -6.82 6.34 -5.44
CA HIS A 74 -8.04 6.54 -4.66
C HIS A 74 -8.86 5.25 -4.67
N THR A 75 -9.64 5.05 -3.61
CA THR A 75 -10.62 3.97 -3.59
C THR A 75 -11.84 4.30 -4.45
N ASP A 76 -12.37 3.27 -5.10
CA ASP A 76 -13.60 3.31 -5.88
C ASP A 76 -14.85 3.29 -4.98
N SER A 77 -16.04 3.21 -5.57
CA SER A 77 -17.32 3.19 -4.85
C SER A 77 -17.49 2.00 -3.90
N THR A 78 -16.69 0.94 -4.04
CA THR A 78 -16.68 -0.23 -3.16
C THR A 78 -15.64 -0.14 -2.04
N GLY A 79 -14.87 0.96 -2.00
CA GLY A 79 -13.75 1.15 -1.09
C GLY A 79 -12.48 0.41 -1.50
N GLN A 80 -12.43 -0.15 -2.72
CA GLN A 80 -11.25 -0.82 -3.23
C GLN A 80 -10.37 0.14 -4.03
N TYR A 81 -9.05 0.02 -3.92
CA TYR A 81 -8.12 0.73 -4.79
C TYR A 81 -7.36 -0.26 -5.66
N LYS A 82 -6.96 0.21 -6.85
CA LYS A 82 -6.07 -0.51 -7.78
C LYS A 82 -5.02 0.46 -8.30
N ILE A 83 -3.75 0.21 -8.00
CA ILE A 83 -2.63 1.05 -8.42
C ILE A 83 -1.69 0.22 -9.29
N ALA A 84 -1.57 0.60 -10.56
CA ALA A 84 -0.65 -0.06 -11.49
C ALA A 84 0.80 0.45 -11.25
N VAL A 85 1.75 -0.47 -11.11
CA VAL A 85 3.17 -0.21 -10.92
C VAL A 85 3.92 -0.86 -12.09
N SER A 86 4.57 -0.02 -12.90
CA SER A 86 5.27 -0.46 -14.12
C SER A 86 6.74 -0.79 -13.88
N GLU A 87 7.25 -0.59 -12.66
CA GLU A 87 8.63 -0.85 -12.28
C GLU A 87 8.74 -2.16 -11.47
N ASP A 88 9.79 -2.93 -11.71
CA ASP A 88 10.18 -4.04 -10.84
C ASP A 88 11.07 -3.50 -9.72
N HIS A 89 10.58 -3.58 -8.49
CA HIS A 89 11.21 -3.05 -7.29
C HIS A 89 12.08 -4.09 -6.56
N LEU A 90 12.30 -5.28 -7.15
CA LEU A 90 13.25 -6.30 -6.67
C LEU A 90 13.19 -6.56 -5.14
N ASP A 91 14.22 -6.14 -4.40
CA ASP A 91 14.38 -6.32 -2.95
C ASP A 91 14.02 -5.08 -2.13
N GLU A 92 13.48 -4.03 -2.77
CA GLU A 92 12.97 -2.85 -2.09
C GLU A 92 11.77 -3.19 -1.19
N ILE A 93 11.61 -2.34 -0.18
CA ILE A 93 10.52 -2.44 0.78
C ILE A 93 9.34 -1.63 0.24
N CYS A 94 8.29 -2.31 -0.22
CA CYS A 94 7.10 -1.66 -0.78
C CYS A 94 5.84 -1.84 0.08
N ASP A 95 5.03 -0.79 0.16
CA ASP A 95 3.80 -0.77 0.92
C ASP A 95 2.72 0.06 0.25
N ALA A 96 1.48 -0.36 0.44
CA ALA A 96 0.35 0.56 0.39
C ALA A 96 0.26 1.30 1.73
N VAL A 97 -0.01 2.60 1.69
CA VAL A 97 -0.18 3.45 2.88
C VAL A 97 -1.43 4.32 2.74
N LEU A 98 -2.10 4.57 3.86
CA LEU A 98 -3.16 5.58 3.95
C LEU A 98 -2.57 6.98 3.82
N VAL A 99 -3.29 7.87 3.15
CA VAL A 99 -2.93 9.29 3.04
C VAL A 99 -4.02 10.18 3.60
N LYS A 100 -5.26 10.00 3.15
CA LYS A 100 -6.38 10.86 3.56
C LYS A 100 -7.72 10.14 3.49
N SER A 101 -8.52 10.29 4.53
CA SER A 101 -9.91 9.85 4.54
C SER A 101 -10.80 10.76 3.69
N SER A 102 -11.84 10.19 3.08
CA SER A 102 -12.91 10.94 2.43
C SER A 102 -14.03 11.37 3.40
N GLN A 103 -14.02 10.86 4.63
CA GLN A 103 -15.04 11.05 5.65
C GLN A 103 -14.43 11.75 6.88
N PRO A 104 -14.76 13.02 7.16
CA PRO A 104 -14.21 13.77 8.31
C PRO A 104 -14.46 13.12 9.67
N GLU A 105 -15.58 12.40 9.83
CA GLU A 105 -15.95 11.66 11.03
C GLU A 105 -15.16 10.37 11.23
N CYS A 106 -14.38 9.96 10.23
CA CYS A 106 -13.57 8.75 10.21
C CYS A 106 -12.23 9.01 9.53
N ALA A 107 -11.43 9.91 10.11
CA ALA A 107 -10.18 10.40 9.53
C ALA A 107 -8.92 10.02 10.32
N GLU A 108 -9.07 9.50 11.54
CA GLU A 108 -7.95 9.03 12.36
C GLU A 108 -7.51 7.64 11.85
N MET A 109 -6.24 7.45 11.50
CA MET A 109 -5.75 6.14 11.03
C MET A 109 -5.75 5.15 12.21
N SER A 110 -6.36 3.98 12.03
CA SER A 110 -6.37 2.95 13.07
C SER A 110 -4.95 2.43 13.31
N PRO A 111 -4.45 2.36 14.56
CA PRO A 111 -3.07 1.94 14.84
C PRO A 111 -2.79 0.54 14.29
N GLY A 112 -1.70 0.39 13.53
CA GLY A 112 -1.31 -0.87 12.90
C GLY A 112 -2.06 -1.20 11.62
N ARG A 113 -2.94 -0.30 11.15
CA ARG A 113 -3.72 -0.43 9.91
C ARG A 113 -3.47 0.72 8.93
N GLU A 114 -2.47 1.56 9.19
CA GLU A 114 -2.06 2.66 8.33
C GLU A 114 -1.32 2.22 7.06
N ARG A 115 -0.80 0.97 7.05
CA ARG A 115 0.03 0.44 5.97
C ARG A 115 -0.15 -1.06 5.77
N ALA A 116 0.11 -1.52 4.55
CA ALA A 116 0.13 -2.94 4.19
C ALA A 116 1.29 -3.25 3.24
N ARG A 117 2.14 -4.21 3.62
CA ARG A 117 3.27 -4.69 2.81
C ARG A 117 2.79 -5.36 1.53
N VAL A 118 3.43 -5.03 0.41
CA VAL A 118 3.25 -5.73 -0.86
C VAL A 118 4.60 -6.05 -1.51
N VAL A 119 4.64 -7.13 -2.29
CA VAL A 119 5.84 -7.56 -3.01
C VAL A 119 5.73 -7.10 -4.47
N LEU A 120 6.58 -6.17 -4.88
CA LEU A 120 6.56 -5.57 -6.23
C LEU A 120 7.72 -6.06 -7.09
N THR A 121 7.82 -7.38 -7.25
CA THR A 121 8.75 -8.01 -8.18
C THR A 121 8.12 -9.25 -8.80
N ASN A 122 8.53 -9.61 -10.02
CA ASN A 122 8.14 -10.89 -10.64
C ASN A 122 9.10 -12.04 -10.32
N PHE A 123 10.24 -11.76 -9.66
CA PHE A 123 11.24 -12.77 -9.28
C PHE A 123 10.90 -13.47 -7.94
N ASN A 124 9.62 -13.82 -7.73
CA ASN A 124 9.12 -14.38 -6.47
C ASN A 124 8.22 -15.63 -6.62
N GLY A 125 8.09 -16.18 -7.83
CA GLY A 125 7.29 -17.39 -8.09
C GLY A 125 5.77 -17.17 -8.07
N ILE A 126 5.28 -15.95 -7.88
CA ILE A 126 3.85 -15.64 -7.95
C ILE A 126 3.46 -15.40 -9.42
N SER A 127 2.48 -16.16 -9.90
CA SER A 127 2.03 -16.12 -11.30
C SER A 127 1.14 -14.92 -11.64
N SER A 128 0.48 -14.34 -10.65
CA SER A 128 -0.41 -13.17 -10.82
C SER A 128 0.38 -11.86 -10.78
N ASN A 129 -0.02 -10.90 -11.61
CA ASN A 129 0.45 -9.52 -11.52
C ASN A 129 -0.27 -8.73 -10.42
N THR A 130 -1.38 -9.23 -9.88
CA THR A 130 -2.10 -8.58 -8.79
C THR A 130 -1.44 -8.91 -7.46
N ARG A 131 -1.14 -7.86 -6.70
CA ARG A 131 -0.54 -7.90 -5.36
C ARG A 131 -1.59 -7.41 -4.37
N PHE A 132 -2.17 -8.33 -3.62
CA PHE A 132 -3.19 -8.01 -2.63
C PHE A 132 -2.54 -7.44 -1.38
N ALA A 133 -2.97 -6.24 -0.99
CA ALA A 133 -2.59 -5.63 0.27
C ALA A 133 -3.68 -5.91 1.31
N ASN A 134 -3.29 -6.10 2.57
CA ASN A 134 -4.23 -6.15 3.68
C ASN A 134 -5.09 -4.88 3.73
N ALA A 135 -6.34 -5.00 4.18
CA ALA A 135 -7.22 -3.86 4.31
C ALA A 135 -6.65 -2.85 5.32
N MET A 136 -6.68 -1.58 4.94
CA MET A 136 -6.21 -0.46 5.75
C MET A 136 -7.41 0.30 6.34
N GLY A 137 -7.26 0.79 7.57
CA GLY A 137 -8.39 1.30 8.34
C GLY A 137 -8.18 2.72 8.84
N PHE A 138 -9.19 3.56 8.64
CA PHE A 138 -9.44 4.69 9.52
C PHE A 138 -10.42 4.27 10.61
N MET A 139 -10.52 5.02 11.71
CA MET A 139 -11.51 4.81 12.75
C MET A 139 -12.36 6.04 12.97
N ALA A 140 -13.61 5.81 13.35
CA ALA A 140 -14.57 6.85 13.65
C ALA A 140 -14.16 7.63 14.91
N ASN A 141 -14.50 8.92 14.98
CA ASN A 141 -14.20 9.78 16.14
C ASN A 141 -14.80 9.24 17.45
N LYS A 142 -15.90 8.50 17.36
CA LYS A 142 -16.56 7.83 18.49
C LYS A 142 -17.10 6.48 18.04
N ALA A 143 -17.03 5.49 18.92
CA ALA A 143 -17.61 4.18 18.68
C ALA A 143 -19.14 4.27 18.51
N GLU A 144 -19.68 3.57 17.51
CA GLU A 144 -21.11 3.49 17.24
C GLU A 144 -21.85 2.72 18.35
N ALA A 145 -23.14 3.02 18.54
CA ALA A 145 -23.99 2.20 19.40
C ALA A 145 -23.97 0.73 18.95
N GLY A 146 -23.99 -0.22 19.89
CA GLY A 146 -23.92 -1.65 19.58
C GLY A 146 -22.49 -2.21 19.48
N CYS A 147 -21.45 -1.38 19.58
CA CYS A 147 -20.07 -1.87 19.47
C CYS A 147 -19.64 -2.70 20.69
N ALA A 148 -20.16 -2.43 21.88
CA ALA A 148 -19.88 -3.25 23.06
C ALA A 148 -20.36 -4.70 22.87
N GLU A 149 -21.51 -4.88 22.24
CA GLU A 149 -22.09 -6.18 21.90
C GLU A 149 -21.29 -6.88 20.80
N VAL A 150 -20.85 -6.13 19.78
CA VAL A 150 -19.95 -6.67 18.74
C VAL A 150 -18.66 -7.20 19.37
N MET A 151 -18.06 -6.47 20.31
CA MET A 151 -16.81 -6.90 20.95
C MET A 151 -16.96 -8.18 21.77
N LYS A 152 -18.15 -8.48 22.33
CA LYS A 152 -18.39 -9.75 23.05
C LYS A 152 -18.21 -10.98 22.17
N VAL A 153 -18.45 -10.87 20.85
CA VAL A 153 -18.25 -11.99 19.90
C VAL A 153 -16.77 -12.35 19.75
N TYR A 154 -15.88 -11.42 20.08
CA TYR A 154 -14.42 -11.58 19.96
C TYR A 154 -13.73 -11.77 21.30
N GLN A 155 -14.48 -11.84 22.40
CA GLN A 155 -13.92 -12.23 23.69
C GLN A 155 -13.66 -13.73 23.63
N GLU A 156 -12.39 -14.12 23.73
CA GLU A 156 -12.04 -15.51 23.99
C GLU A 156 -12.62 -15.87 25.36
N GLU A 157 -13.38 -16.97 25.45
CA GLU A 157 -13.73 -17.53 26.74
C GLU A 157 -12.42 -18.08 27.33
N ASP A 158 -11.99 -17.53 28.46
CA ASP A 158 -10.82 -18.04 29.18
C ASP A 158 -11.13 -19.47 29.66
N ASP A 159 -10.68 -20.48 28.91
CA ASP A 159 -10.67 -21.90 29.31
C ASP A 159 -9.52 -22.22 30.30
#